data_AF-A0A7C7PBQ8-F1
#
_entry.id   AF-A0A7C7PBQ8-F1
#
_cell.length_a   1.000
_cell.length_b   1.000
_cell.length_c   1.000
_cell.angle_alpha   90.00
_cell.angle_beta   90.00
_cell.angle_gamma   90.00
#
_symmetry.space_group_name_H-M   'P 1'
#
loop_
_entity.id
_entity.type
_entity.pdbx_description
1 polymer ?
#
loop_
_entity_poly.entity_id
_entity_poly.type
_entity_poly.pdbx_seq_one_letter_code
_entity_poly.pdbx_strand_id
1 'polypeptide(L)'
;MNKDFRFFDSRQKYLLFVTTTNEKSIVAEKISNQIKNIKPKKPALNILDAGLGDGTLLMSVLRGCHREFPTIPFLVFGKEISMEDVRLSVEKLPDRFVEHPNMVFVVSNLYYSEIASLNSSNPDKQQHINWEIIKLKGSSSFEFSQQFSQLDEMLYNNWQVERHPKSGNPTYKSPTVLVIYRKDYGFSLDHIIPQQDGSKNYFDLIIASQPYRSRISVQK
;
A
#
# COMPACT_ATOMS: atom_id res chain seq x y z
N MET A 1 16.79 30.77 -18.66
CA MET A 1 16.38 29.51 -19.34
C MET A 1 15.06 29.08 -18.75
N ASN A 2 14.00 29.09 -19.56
CA ASN A 2 12.66 28.67 -19.15
C ASN A 2 12.72 27.18 -18.82
N LYS A 3 12.55 26.80 -17.55
CA LYS A 3 12.33 25.39 -17.19
C LYS A 3 10.95 25.05 -17.73
N ASP A 4 10.86 24.15 -18.70
CA ASP A 4 9.58 23.64 -19.19
C ASP A 4 8.78 23.07 -18.01
N PHE A 5 7.84 23.86 -17.49
CA PHE A 5 6.94 23.47 -16.43
C PHE A 5 6.04 22.36 -16.97
N ARG A 6 6.20 21.12 -16.50
CA ARG A 6 5.33 20.01 -16.93
C ARG A 6 4.08 19.97 -16.08
N PHE A 7 2.97 19.56 -16.68
CA PHE A 7 1.68 19.46 -16.01
C PHE A 7 1.75 18.62 -14.71
N PHE A 8 2.54 17.54 -14.71
CA PHE A 8 2.70 16.64 -13.56
C PHE A 8 3.75 17.07 -12.52
N ASP A 9 4.47 18.18 -12.75
CA ASP A 9 5.46 18.69 -11.78
C ASP A 9 4.78 19.41 -10.61
N SER A 10 3.51 19.81 -10.77
CA SER A 10 2.68 20.33 -9.69
C SER A 10 1.79 19.24 -9.10
N ARG A 11 1.90 19.02 -7.78
CA ARG A 11 0.99 18.13 -7.03
C ARG A 11 -0.48 18.51 -7.26
N GLN A 12 -0.80 19.80 -7.32
CA GLN A 12 -2.18 20.25 -7.55
C GLN A 12 -2.71 19.86 -8.92
N LYS A 13 -1.90 20.01 -9.99
CA LYS A 13 -2.30 19.64 -11.35
C LYS A 13 -2.40 18.11 -11.51
N TYR A 14 -1.47 17.37 -10.90
CA TYR A 14 -1.56 15.92 -10.84
C TYR A 14 -2.84 15.47 -10.12
N LEU A 15 -3.10 16.02 -8.93
CA LEU A 15 -4.33 15.75 -8.16
C LEU A 15 -5.58 16.07 -8.98
N LEU A 16 -5.63 17.22 -9.65
CA LEU A 16 -6.75 17.57 -10.53
C LEU A 16 -6.97 16.53 -11.63
N PHE A 17 -5.91 16.07 -12.30
CA PHE A 17 -6.04 15.04 -13.34
C PHE A 17 -6.54 13.71 -12.78
N VAL A 18 -5.96 13.22 -11.70
CA VAL A 18 -6.33 11.90 -11.15
C VAL A 18 -7.71 11.89 -10.49
N THR A 19 -8.25 13.04 -10.10
CA THR A 19 -9.60 13.15 -9.51
C THR A 19 -10.69 13.52 -10.52
N THR A 20 -10.34 14.14 -11.66
CA THR A 20 -11.32 14.56 -12.68
C THR A 20 -11.35 13.68 -13.93
N THR A 21 -10.49 12.65 -13.99
CA THR A 21 -10.47 11.67 -15.09
C THR A 21 -10.83 10.27 -14.60
N ASN A 22 -11.10 9.36 -15.54
CA ASN A 22 -11.36 7.95 -15.28
C ASN A 22 -10.09 7.07 -15.45
N GLU A 23 -8.90 7.66 -15.39
CA GLU A 23 -7.62 6.98 -15.63
C GLU A 23 -7.45 5.74 -14.73
N LYS A 24 -7.64 5.90 -13.41
CA LYS A 24 -7.57 4.78 -12.45
C LYS A 24 -8.57 3.66 -12.78
N SER A 25 -9.78 4.00 -13.21
CA SER A 25 -10.81 3.02 -13.57
C SER A 25 -10.41 2.21 -14.80
N ILE A 26 -9.87 2.87 -15.84
CA ILE A 26 -9.37 2.21 -17.05
C ILE A 26 -8.19 1.30 -16.72
N VAL A 27 -7.26 1.76 -15.87
CA VAL A 27 -6.12 0.94 -15.42
C VAL A 27 -6.61 -0.27 -14.63
N ALA A 28 -7.55 -0.10 -13.70
CA ALA A 28 -8.13 -1.18 -12.92
C ALA A 28 -8.81 -2.23 -13.80
N GLU A 29 -9.56 -1.82 -14.83
CA GLU A 29 -10.22 -2.72 -15.77
C GLU A 29 -9.19 -3.56 -16.55
N LYS A 30 -8.14 -2.92 -17.05
CA LYS A 30 -7.05 -3.61 -17.76
C LYS A 30 -6.34 -4.63 -16.88
N ILE A 31 -6.05 -4.27 -15.62
CA ILE A 31 -5.47 -5.21 -14.64
C ILE A 31 -6.45 -6.35 -14.36
N SER A 32 -7.73 -6.05 -14.18
CA SER A 32 -8.77 -7.05 -13.87
C SER A 32 -8.86 -8.14 -14.94
N ASN A 33 -8.65 -7.81 -16.21
CA ASN A 33 -8.62 -8.79 -17.30
C ASN A 33 -7.41 -9.76 -17.22
N GLN A 34 -6.36 -9.39 -16.50
CA GLN A 34 -5.18 -10.22 -16.27
C GLN A 34 -5.28 -11.06 -15.00
N ILE A 35 -6.10 -10.67 -14.01
CA ILE A 35 -6.23 -11.36 -12.72
C ILE A 35 -6.59 -12.84 -12.90
N LYS A 36 -7.51 -13.16 -13.83
CA LYS A 36 -7.91 -14.55 -14.14
C LYS A 36 -6.77 -15.45 -14.62
N ASN A 37 -5.66 -14.86 -15.09
CA ASN A 37 -4.49 -15.60 -15.57
C ASN A 37 -3.49 -15.87 -14.44
N ILE A 38 -3.67 -15.26 -13.27
CA ILE A 38 -2.83 -15.50 -12.10
C ILE A 38 -3.11 -16.91 -11.59
N LYS A 39 -2.04 -17.62 -11.23
CA LYS A 39 -2.12 -18.90 -10.52
C LYS A 39 -1.56 -18.68 -9.11
N PRO A 40 -2.41 -18.36 -8.12
CA PRO A 40 -1.95 -18.08 -6.76
C PRO A 40 -1.14 -19.26 -6.23
N LYS A 41 0.01 -18.97 -5.63
CA LYS A 41 0.82 -19.99 -4.97
C LYS A 41 0.40 -20.09 -3.51
N LYS A 42 0.42 -21.29 -2.94
CA LYS A 42 0.22 -21.42 -1.50
C LYS A 42 1.30 -20.60 -0.77
N PRO A 43 0.96 -19.94 0.35
CA PRO A 43 -0.36 -20.00 1.01
C PRO A 43 -1.41 -18.98 0.56
N ALA A 44 -1.04 -17.91 -0.13
CA ALA A 44 -1.89 -16.76 -0.41
C ALA A 44 -1.64 -16.19 -1.81
N LEU A 45 -2.61 -15.43 -2.32
CA LEU A 45 -2.39 -14.50 -3.42
C LEU A 45 -1.63 -13.29 -2.89
N ASN A 46 -0.37 -13.13 -3.32
CA ASN A 46 0.50 -12.05 -2.85
C ASN A 46 0.47 -10.88 -3.82
N ILE A 47 0.05 -9.71 -3.36
CA ILE A 47 -0.14 -8.50 -4.16
C ILE A 47 0.74 -7.39 -3.61
N LEU A 48 1.44 -6.66 -4.47
CA LEU A 48 2.15 -5.43 -4.12
C LEU A 48 1.63 -4.26 -4.95
N ASP A 49 1.19 -3.21 -4.29
CA ASP A 49 1.04 -1.87 -4.88
C ASP A 49 2.30 -1.04 -4.60
N ALA A 50 3.10 -0.82 -5.65
CA ALA A 50 4.35 -0.06 -5.64
C ALA A 50 4.12 1.45 -5.81
N GLY A 51 3.07 1.97 -5.19
CA GLY A 51 2.71 3.38 -5.19
C GLY A 51 1.23 3.52 -4.86
N LEU A 52 0.86 3.08 -3.64
CA LEU A 52 -0.52 2.92 -3.20
C LEU A 52 -1.36 4.19 -3.42
N GLY A 53 -0.78 5.37 -3.16
CA GLY A 53 -1.51 6.64 -3.20
C GLY A 53 -2.73 6.58 -2.28
N ASP A 54 -3.84 7.16 -2.72
CA ASP A 54 -5.13 7.11 -1.99
C ASP A 54 -5.79 5.72 -1.95
N GLY A 55 -5.16 4.68 -2.53
CA GLY A 55 -5.65 3.31 -2.56
C GLY A 55 -6.74 3.01 -3.60
N THR A 56 -7.24 4.01 -4.34
CA THR A 56 -8.41 3.83 -5.23
C THR A 56 -8.22 2.75 -6.29
N LEU A 57 -7.02 2.71 -6.90
CA LEU A 57 -6.69 1.69 -7.90
C LEU A 57 -6.66 0.29 -7.24
N LEU A 58 -5.93 0.15 -6.13
CA LEU A 58 -5.83 -1.11 -5.40
C LEU A 58 -7.20 -1.63 -4.96
N MET A 59 -8.08 -0.79 -4.40
CA MET A 59 -9.42 -1.22 -3.99
C MET A 59 -10.23 -1.82 -5.15
N SER A 60 -10.05 -1.27 -6.36
CA SER A 60 -10.70 -1.79 -7.56
C SER A 60 -10.07 -3.09 -8.04
N VAL A 61 -8.74 -3.22 -7.95
CA VAL A 61 -8.04 -4.48 -8.25
C VAL A 61 -8.42 -5.57 -7.25
N LEU A 62 -8.55 -5.26 -5.96
CA LEU A 62 -8.97 -6.21 -4.92
C LEU A 62 -10.39 -6.75 -5.17
N ARG A 63 -11.32 -5.95 -5.73
CA ARG A 63 -12.62 -6.46 -6.21
C ARG A 63 -12.46 -7.53 -7.27
N GLY A 64 -11.61 -7.25 -8.26
CA GLY A 64 -11.29 -8.20 -9.32
C GLY A 64 -10.66 -9.47 -8.75
N CYS A 65 -9.71 -9.35 -7.83
CA CYS A 65 -9.10 -10.48 -7.13
C CYS A 65 -10.14 -11.29 -6.35
N HIS A 66 -11.01 -10.65 -5.57
CA HIS A 66 -12.05 -11.33 -4.81
C HIS A 66 -13.02 -12.07 -5.73
N ARG A 67 -13.42 -11.46 -6.87
CA ARG A 67 -14.29 -12.12 -7.85
C ARG A 67 -13.69 -13.42 -8.38
N GLU A 68 -12.40 -13.42 -8.71
CA GLU A 68 -11.72 -14.60 -9.27
C GLU A 68 -11.29 -15.60 -8.17
N PHE A 69 -10.93 -15.11 -6.99
CA PHE A 69 -10.32 -15.88 -5.90
C PHE A 69 -11.00 -15.61 -4.54
N PRO A 70 -12.30 -15.87 -4.39
CA PRO A 70 -13.07 -15.41 -3.22
C PRO A 70 -12.66 -16.06 -1.90
N THR A 71 -12.05 -17.25 -1.94
CA THR A 71 -11.68 -18.04 -0.76
C THR A 71 -10.18 -18.13 -0.50
N ILE A 72 -9.35 -17.69 -1.45
CA ILE A 72 -7.89 -17.73 -1.31
C ILE A 72 -7.47 -16.58 -0.40
N PRO A 73 -6.62 -16.80 0.62
CA PRO A 73 -6.11 -15.71 1.44
C PRO A 73 -5.32 -14.69 0.62
N PHE A 74 -5.47 -13.40 0.93
CA PHE A 74 -4.75 -12.31 0.27
C PHE A 74 -3.70 -11.73 1.20
N LEU A 75 -2.46 -11.65 0.74
CA LEU A 75 -1.40 -10.87 1.37
C LEU A 75 -1.13 -9.64 0.50
N VAL A 76 -1.57 -8.47 0.96
CA VAL A 76 -1.58 -7.24 0.15
C VAL A 76 -0.61 -6.24 0.76
N PHE A 77 0.44 -5.88 0.02
CA PHE A 77 1.42 -4.88 0.42
C PHE A 77 1.15 -3.59 -0.33
N GLY A 78 1.18 -2.46 0.38
CA GLY A 78 1.15 -1.11 -0.17
C GLY A 78 2.40 -0.35 0.25
N LYS A 79 3.15 0.16 -0.72
CA LYS A 79 4.26 1.08 -0.43
C LYS A 79 3.74 2.51 -0.57
N GLU A 80 3.77 3.28 0.53
CA GLU A 80 3.42 4.71 0.50
C GLU A 80 4.17 5.51 1.56
N ILE A 81 4.75 6.64 1.14
CA ILE A 81 5.53 7.54 1.99
C ILE A 81 4.68 8.71 2.52
N SER A 82 3.62 9.08 1.80
CA SER A 82 2.73 10.16 2.17
C SER A 82 1.71 9.71 3.22
N MET A 83 1.81 10.28 4.42
CA MET A 83 0.88 10.02 5.53
C MET A 83 -0.59 10.21 5.11
N GLU A 84 -0.88 11.26 4.34
CA GLU A 84 -2.24 11.57 3.89
C GLU A 84 -2.77 10.53 2.91
N ASP A 85 -1.92 10.07 1.99
CA ASP A 85 -2.29 9.01 1.04
C ASP A 85 -2.53 7.68 1.79
N VAL A 86 -1.71 7.37 2.80
CA VAL A 86 -1.96 6.24 3.71
C VAL A 86 -3.30 6.39 4.41
N ARG A 87 -3.57 7.52 5.09
CA ARG A 87 -4.85 7.80 5.77
C ARG A 87 -6.05 7.56 4.85
N LEU A 88 -6.02 8.15 3.65
CA LEU A 88 -7.06 7.98 2.63
C LEU A 88 -7.21 6.54 2.15
N SER A 89 -6.12 5.77 2.10
CA SER A 89 -6.15 4.36 1.69
C SER A 89 -6.79 3.47 2.76
N VAL A 90 -6.47 3.66 4.05
CA VAL A 90 -7.02 2.87 5.16
C VAL A 90 -8.52 3.11 5.31
N GLU A 91 -8.99 4.34 5.10
CA GLU A 91 -10.41 4.70 5.12
C GLU A 91 -11.26 3.94 4.10
N LYS A 92 -10.64 3.38 3.03
CA LYS A 92 -11.35 2.59 2.00
C LYS A 92 -11.35 1.09 2.28
N LEU A 93 -10.57 0.62 3.25
CA LEU A 93 -10.47 -0.80 3.59
C LEU A 93 -11.70 -1.42 4.29
N PRO A 94 -12.58 -0.69 5.01
CA PRO A 94 -13.71 -1.30 5.70
C PRO A 94 -14.54 -2.23 4.83
N ASP A 95 -14.97 -1.76 3.66
CA ASP A 95 -15.78 -2.56 2.74
C ASP A 95 -14.99 -3.72 2.12
N ARG A 96 -13.66 -3.63 2.07
CA ARG A 96 -12.79 -4.70 1.57
C ARG A 96 -12.64 -5.82 2.60
N PHE A 97 -12.54 -5.49 3.88
CA PHE A 97 -12.50 -6.50 4.95
C PHE A 97 -13.85 -7.18 5.18
N VAL A 98 -14.96 -6.52 4.82
CA VAL A 98 -16.28 -7.16 4.73
C VAL A 98 -16.34 -8.10 3.52
N GLU A 99 -15.96 -7.63 2.33
CA GLU A 99 -16.00 -8.42 1.09
C GLU A 99 -15.05 -9.62 1.12
N HIS A 100 -13.79 -9.42 1.53
CA HIS A 100 -12.77 -10.45 1.57
C HIS A 100 -12.14 -10.54 2.97
N PRO A 101 -12.69 -11.38 3.86
CA PRO A 101 -12.23 -11.46 5.24
C PRO A 101 -10.86 -12.14 5.42
N ASN A 102 -10.45 -12.99 4.47
CA ASN A 102 -9.15 -13.68 4.48
C ASN A 102 -8.00 -12.79 3.97
N MET A 103 -8.01 -11.50 4.29
CA MET A 103 -6.99 -10.54 3.84
C MET A 103 -6.10 -10.11 5.00
N VAL A 104 -4.80 -10.09 4.74
CA VAL A 104 -3.81 -9.34 5.52
C VAL A 104 -3.36 -8.17 4.65
N PHE A 105 -3.63 -6.96 5.09
CA PHE A 105 -3.20 -5.74 4.43
C PHE A 105 -2.00 -5.16 5.17
N VAL A 106 -0.94 -4.84 4.44
CA VAL A 106 0.31 -4.30 4.96
C VAL A 106 0.59 -3.01 4.23
N VAL A 107 0.81 -1.92 4.96
CA VAL A 107 1.28 -0.67 4.38
C VAL A 107 2.57 -0.24 5.05
N SER A 108 3.52 0.24 4.26
CA SER A 108 4.82 0.66 4.77
C SER A 108 5.40 1.83 3.98
N ASN A 109 6.16 2.67 4.69
CA ASN A 109 6.87 3.81 4.13
C ASN A 109 8.29 3.47 3.62
N LEU A 110 8.71 2.21 3.76
CA LEU A 110 10.02 1.71 3.34
C LEU A 110 10.29 1.91 1.84
N TYR A 111 11.57 1.81 1.44
CA TYR A 111 11.94 1.89 0.03
C TYR A 111 11.38 0.71 -0.78
N TYR A 112 11.30 0.87 -2.10
CA TYR A 112 10.93 -0.21 -3.01
C TYR A 112 11.85 -1.42 -2.91
N SER A 113 13.14 -1.20 -2.63
CA SER A 113 14.11 -2.28 -2.39
C SER A 113 13.94 -2.99 -1.06
N GLU A 114 13.16 -2.42 -0.14
CA GLU A 114 13.01 -2.86 1.26
C GLU A 114 11.63 -3.47 1.52
N ILE A 115 10.62 -3.08 0.74
CA ILE A 115 9.21 -3.44 0.96
C ILE A 115 8.97 -4.95 0.99
N ALA A 116 9.70 -5.72 0.18
CA ALA A 116 9.54 -7.18 0.13
C ALA A 116 9.96 -7.87 1.44
N SER A 117 10.97 -7.34 2.13
CA SER A 117 11.47 -7.88 3.41
C SER A 117 10.94 -7.15 4.63
N LEU A 118 10.21 -6.04 4.44
CA LEU A 118 9.74 -5.15 5.52
C LEU A 118 10.87 -4.71 6.48
N ASN A 119 12.09 -4.61 5.95
CA ASN A 119 13.29 -4.24 6.68
C ASN A 119 14.01 -3.09 5.99
N SER A 120 14.37 -2.07 6.77
CA SER A 120 15.28 -1.01 6.37
C SER A 120 16.68 -1.57 6.15
N SER A 121 17.31 -1.10 5.08
CA SER A 121 18.72 -1.33 4.77
C SER A 121 19.67 -0.47 5.63
N ASN A 122 19.13 0.53 6.35
CA ASN A 122 19.87 1.32 7.31
C ASN A 122 19.77 0.65 8.70
N PRO A 123 20.86 0.12 9.28
CA PRO A 123 20.82 -0.60 10.55
C PRO A 123 20.32 0.25 11.72
N ASP A 124 20.71 1.53 11.79
CA ASP A 124 20.31 2.42 12.87
C ASP A 124 18.81 2.69 12.82
N LYS A 125 18.25 2.92 11.61
CA LYS A 125 16.81 3.07 11.43
C LYS A 125 16.06 1.76 11.67
N GLN A 126 16.62 0.62 11.27
CA GLN A 126 16.00 -0.70 11.45
C GLN A 126 15.82 -1.05 12.94
N GLN A 127 16.75 -0.66 13.81
CA GLN A 127 16.63 -0.85 15.27
C GLN A 127 15.42 -0.13 15.88
N HIS A 128 14.93 0.92 15.21
CA HIS A 128 13.81 1.75 15.64
C HIS A 128 12.60 1.64 14.68
N ILE A 129 12.45 0.51 13.99
CA ILE A 129 11.29 0.28 13.14
C ILE A 129 10.02 0.23 13.97
N ASN A 130 9.02 1.01 13.56
CA ASN A 130 7.68 0.96 14.13
C ASN A 130 6.91 -0.18 13.47
N TRP A 131 6.46 -1.15 14.25
CA TRP A 131 5.70 -2.30 13.77
C TRP A 131 4.34 -2.35 14.45
N GLU A 132 3.32 -1.86 13.76
CA GLU A 132 1.97 -1.74 14.29
C GLU A 132 1.08 -2.84 13.72
N ILE A 133 0.32 -3.51 14.59
CA ILE A 133 -0.62 -4.57 14.19
C ILE A 133 -2.03 -4.22 14.65
N ILE A 134 -2.94 -4.01 13.70
CA ILE A 134 -4.35 -3.78 13.94
C ILE A 134 -5.12 -5.06 13.66
N LYS A 135 -5.70 -5.63 14.73
CA LYS A 135 -6.60 -6.77 14.67
C LYS A 135 -8.04 -6.26 14.74
N LEU A 136 -8.65 -6.03 13.58
CA LEU A 136 -9.99 -5.46 13.45
C LEU A 136 -11.02 -6.34 14.17
N LYS A 137 -11.83 -5.72 15.02
CA LYS A 137 -12.96 -6.36 15.71
C LYS A 137 -14.29 -5.92 15.08
N GLY A 138 -15.32 -6.74 15.20
CA GLY A 138 -16.62 -6.47 14.58
C GLY A 138 -16.81 -7.22 13.27
N SER A 139 -17.92 -6.94 12.58
CA SER A 139 -18.36 -7.69 11.40
C SER A 139 -18.90 -6.82 10.27
N SER A 140 -18.97 -5.51 10.48
CA SER A 140 -19.48 -4.53 9.53
C SER A 140 -18.42 -3.50 9.13
N SER A 141 -18.60 -2.88 7.96
CA SER A 141 -17.72 -1.80 7.52
C SER A 141 -17.81 -0.58 8.43
N PHE A 142 -18.97 -0.34 9.06
CA PHE A 142 -19.12 0.71 10.06
C PHE A 142 -18.18 0.51 11.26
N GLU A 143 -18.18 -0.67 11.88
CA GLU A 143 -17.32 -0.98 13.04
C GLU A 143 -15.83 -0.93 12.67
N PHE A 144 -15.47 -1.40 11.47
CA PHE A 144 -14.08 -1.30 10.97
C PHE A 144 -13.68 0.16 10.72
N SER A 145 -14.58 0.97 10.15
CA SER A 145 -14.33 2.40 9.92
C SER A 145 -14.06 3.17 11.22
N GLN A 146 -14.78 2.86 12.31
CA GLN A 146 -14.54 3.47 13.62
C GLN A 146 -13.16 3.15 14.20
N GLN A 147 -12.60 1.97 13.88
CA GLN A 147 -11.24 1.62 14.29
C GLN A 147 -10.19 2.35 13.45
N PHE A 148 -10.43 2.53 12.15
CA PHE A 148 -9.50 3.27 11.30
C PHE A 148 -9.44 4.76 11.62
N SER A 149 -10.53 5.38 12.07
CA SER A 149 -10.52 6.79 12.51
C SER A 149 -9.68 7.05 13.76
N GLN A 150 -9.19 6.00 14.44
CA GLN A 150 -8.32 6.13 15.61
C GLN A 150 -6.83 6.11 15.24
N LEU A 151 -6.49 6.02 13.95
CA LEU A 151 -5.09 5.89 13.50
C LEU A 151 -4.37 7.21 13.30
N ASP A 152 -5.07 8.34 13.33
CA ASP A 152 -4.48 9.65 13.00
C ASP A 152 -3.25 9.98 13.85
N GLU A 153 -3.30 9.76 15.16
CA GLU A 153 -2.18 10.03 16.05
C GLU A 153 -0.97 9.13 15.75
N MET A 154 -1.21 7.83 15.53
CA MET A 154 -0.17 6.88 15.17
C MET A 154 0.49 7.24 13.84
N LEU A 155 -0.31 7.56 12.81
CA LEU A 155 0.17 7.99 11.50
C LEU A 155 0.98 9.29 11.60
N TYR A 156 0.50 10.26 12.38
CA TYR A 156 1.20 11.53 12.60
C TYR A 156 2.58 11.35 13.25
N ASN A 157 2.66 10.48 14.25
CA ASN A 157 3.90 10.24 14.98
C ASN A 157 4.89 9.38 14.17
N ASN A 158 4.41 8.39 13.43
CA ASN A 158 5.24 7.33 12.87
C ASN A 158 5.45 7.43 11.34
N TRP A 159 4.68 8.26 10.62
CA TRP A 159 4.72 8.36 9.15
C TRP A 159 5.39 9.65 8.62
N GLN A 160 6.36 10.17 9.37
CA GLN A 160 7.06 11.39 9.03
C GLN A 160 8.06 11.20 7.87
N VAL A 161 8.26 12.27 7.10
CA VAL A 161 9.20 12.31 5.98
C VAL A 161 10.35 13.26 6.25
N GLU A 162 11.51 12.94 5.71
CA GLU A 162 12.71 13.79 5.69
C GLU A 162 13.29 13.86 4.27
N ARG A 163 14.26 14.76 4.04
CA ARG A 163 14.96 14.84 2.75
C ARG A 163 16.18 13.95 2.76
N HIS A 164 16.32 13.10 1.75
CA HIS A 164 17.51 12.28 1.58
C HIS A 164 18.74 13.19 1.37
N PRO A 165 19.83 13.04 2.15
CA PRO A 165 20.97 13.97 2.11
C PRO A 165 21.63 14.15 0.75
N LYS A 166 21.70 13.08 -0.05
CA LYS A 166 22.34 13.10 -1.38
C LYS A 166 21.42 13.54 -2.53
N SER A 167 20.20 13.01 -2.61
CA SER A 167 19.30 13.22 -3.75
C SER A 167 18.28 14.34 -3.53
N GLY A 168 18.09 14.79 -2.28
CA GLY A 168 17.05 15.75 -1.90
C GLY A 168 15.62 15.19 -1.95
N ASN A 169 15.42 13.96 -2.44
CA ASN A 169 14.11 13.33 -2.53
C ASN A 169 13.53 13.04 -1.13
N PRO A 170 12.20 13.11 -0.95
CA PRO A 170 11.57 12.66 0.28
C PRO A 170 11.87 11.18 0.56
N THR A 171 12.21 10.87 1.81
CA THR A 171 12.37 9.53 2.36
C THR A 171 11.64 9.44 3.72
N TYR A 172 11.33 8.24 4.17
CA TYR A 172 10.86 8.03 5.53
C TYR A 172 11.88 8.53 6.55
N LYS A 173 11.40 9.18 7.60
CA LYS A 173 12.21 9.53 8.78
C LYS A 173 12.43 8.28 9.64
N SER A 174 11.34 7.66 10.08
CA SER A 174 11.33 6.39 10.81
C SER A 174 10.71 5.29 9.92
N PRO A 175 11.34 4.11 9.80
CA PRO A 175 10.73 3.01 9.06
C PRO A 175 9.51 2.51 9.83
N THR A 176 8.39 2.35 9.12
CA THR A 176 7.11 2.01 9.72
C THR A 176 6.41 0.97 8.87
N VAL A 177 5.86 -0.05 9.54
CA VAL A 177 5.05 -1.12 8.97
C VAL A 177 3.74 -1.18 9.74
N LEU A 178 2.64 -1.10 9.02
CA LEU A 178 1.29 -1.26 9.57
C LEU A 178 0.65 -2.50 8.96
N VAL A 179 0.36 -3.50 9.80
CA VAL A 179 -0.30 -4.75 9.43
C VAL A 179 -1.74 -4.72 9.94
N ILE A 180 -2.70 -5.00 9.06
CA ILE A 180 -4.13 -4.92 9.34
C ILE A 180 -4.79 -6.21 8.89
N TYR A 181 -5.54 -6.84 9.78
CA TYR A 181 -6.35 -8.01 9.44
C TYR A 181 -7.52 -8.16 10.40
N ARG A 182 -8.48 -9.00 10.02
CA ARG A 182 -9.64 -9.32 10.85
C ARG A 182 -9.28 -10.25 12.01
N LYS A 183 -9.60 -9.84 13.24
CA LYS A 183 -9.26 -10.59 14.46
C LYS A 183 -9.86 -11.99 14.45
N ASP A 184 -11.11 -12.13 13.98
CA ASP A 184 -11.85 -13.39 13.87
C ASP A 184 -11.26 -14.36 12.83
N TYR A 185 -10.45 -13.86 11.89
CA TYR A 185 -9.71 -14.64 10.90
C TYR A 185 -8.23 -14.83 11.24
N GLY A 186 -7.78 -14.32 12.39
CA GLY A 186 -6.36 -14.34 12.77
C GLY A 186 -5.75 -15.74 12.82
N PHE A 187 -6.51 -16.74 13.26
CA PHE A 187 -6.02 -18.12 13.35
C PHE A 187 -5.76 -18.72 11.97
N SER A 188 -6.64 -18.51 10.99
CA SER A 188 -6.45 -19.02 9.63
C SER A 188 -5.38 -18.25 8.87
N LEU A 189 -5.14 -16.98 9.22
CA LEU A 189 -4.17 -16.10 8.55
C LEU A 189 -2.76 -16.12 9.18
N ASP A 190 -2.57 -16.78 10.31
CA ASP A 190 -1.31 -16.74 11.10
C ASP A 190 -0.05 -16.97 10.25
N HIS A 191 -0.13 -17.94 9.33
CA HIS A 191 0.96 -18.33 8.44
C HIS A 191 1.29 -17.34 7.31
N ILE A 192 0.47 -16.31 7.08
CA ILE A 192 0.72 -15.26 6.08
C ILE A 192 0.92 -13.87 6.71
N ILE A 193 0.62 -13.71 8.00
CA ILE A 193 0.90 -12.46 8.72
C ILE A 193 2.42 -12.28 8.76
N PRO A 194 2.96 -11.20 8.17
CA PRO A 194 4.40 -10.99 8.14
C PRO A 194 4.99 -10.91 9.54
N GLN A 195 6.20 -11.44 9.68
CA GLN A 195 7.00 -11.38 10.90
C GLN A 195 8.14 -10.37 10.72
N GLN A 196 8.63 -9.82 11.84
CA GLN A 196 9.76 -8.91 11.85
C GLN A 196 11.11 -9.68 11.83
N ASP A 197 11.25 -10.60 10.88
CA ASP A 197 12.42 -11.49 10.75
C ASP A 197 13.26 -11.19 9.49
N GLY A 198 12.80 -10.26 8.64
CA GLY A 198 13.45 -9.90 7.38
C GLY A 198 13.25 -10.91 6.24
N SER A 199 12.36 -11.87 6.41
CA SER A 199 11.98 -12.81 5.35
C SER A 199 11.44 -12.07 4.13
N LYS A 200 11.88 -12.47 2.94
CA LYS A 200 11.44 -11.85 1.68
C LYS A 200 10.11 -12.44 1.21
N ASN A 201 9.16 -11.55 0.96
CA ASN A 201 7.91 -11.86 0.31
C ASN A 201 8.06 -11.75 -1.22
N TYR A 202 7.42 -12.67 -1.93
CA TYR A 202 7.34 -12.67 -3.39
C TYR A 202 5.89 -12.45 -3.80
N PHE A 203 5.68 -11.71 -4.89
CA PHE A 203 4.36 -11.25 -5.29
C PHE A 203 3.93 -11.90 -6.62
N ASP A 204 2.68 -12.34 -6.67
CA ASP A 204 2.03 -12.84 -7.88
C ASP A 204 1.54 -11.69 -8.77
N LEU A 205 1.21 -10.55 -8.16
CA LEU A 205 0.79 -9.32 -8.84
C LEU A 205 1.54 -8.11 -8.28
N ILE A 206 2.18 -7.33 -9.16
CA ILE A 206 2.79 -6.04 -8.81
C ILE A 206 2.10 -4.95 -9.63
N ILE A 207 1.49 -3.99 -8.94
CA ILE A 207 0.87 -2.80 -9.51
C ILE A 207 1.89 -1.67 -9.43
N ALA A 208 2.30 -1.13 -10.58
CA ALA A 208 3.24 -0.02 -10.67
C ALA A 208 2.62 1.11 -11.52
N SER A 209 1.55 1.71 -11.00
CA SER A 209 0.79 2.75 -11.69
C SER A 209 1.27 4.16 -11.29
N GLN A 210 2.52 4.48 -11.63
CA GLN A 210 3.05 5.82 -11.42
C GLN A 210 2.83 6.71 -12.64
N PRO A 211 2.59 8.02 -12.47
CA PRO A 211 2.50 8.94 -13.58
C PRO A 211 3.77 8.85 -14.43
N TYR A 212 3.59 8.68 -15.74
CA TYR A 212 4.69 8.52 -16.68
C TYR A 212 5.59 9.76 -16.68
N ARG A 213 6.67 9.71 -15.89
CA ARG A 213 7.79 10.63 -15.97
C ARG A 213 8.63 10.21 -17.17
N SER A 214 8.30 10.75 -18.35
CA SER A 214 9.22 10.68 -19.48
C SER A 214 10.59 11.21 -19.03
N ARG A 215 11.55 10.28 -18.93
CA ARG A 215 12.91 10.36 -18.38
C ARG A 215 13.44 11.80 -18.32
N ILE A 216 13.49 12.40 -17.13
CA ILE A 216 14.43 13.48 -16.84
C ILE A 216 15.55 12.85 -16.01
N SER A 217 16.79 13.08 -16.42
CA SER A 217 17.96 12.81 -15.58
C SER A 217 17.84 13.62 -14.30
N VAL A 218 18.06 12.98 -13.14
CA VAL A 218 18.14 13.65 -11.85
C VAL A 218 19.11 14.82 -11.99
N GLN A 219 18.62 16.07 -11.85
CA GLN A 219 19.50 17.23 -11.86
C GLN A 219 20.42 17.11 -10.63
N LYS A 220 21.74 17.14 -10.88
CA LYS A 220 22.78 17.23 -9.85
C LYS A 220 22.61 18.49 -9.03
#